data_AF-A0A2E6H7Z3-F1
#
_entry.id   AF-A0A2E6H7Z3-F1
#
_cell.length_a   1.000
_cell.length_b   1.000
_cell.length_c   1.000
_cell.angle_alpha   90.00
_cell.angle_beta   90.00
_cell.angle_gamma   90.00
#
_symmetry.space_group_name_H-M   'P 1'
#
loop_
_entity.id
_entity.type
_entity.pdbx_description
1 polymer ?
#
loop_
_entity_poly.entity_id
_entity_poly.type
_entity_poly.pdbx_seq_one_letter_code
_entity_poly.pdbx_strand_id
1 'polypeptide(L)'
;MRLNIFPKHGGQPLRLQIFIHGQVKPMIDYAMDDKKTAWLVSKLAEQLSLEPHTSLNQAVNARYKDADVFAQIKEFVAQEFDLGSDCFNGRKRTSDVATPRHVVMYLADKHCRSFSVSQIGRMLERDHTTIIYGIKAVKDKILQDSAFGERLEIIEENLHSWMLRRESVFLEKYDD
;
A
#
# COMPACT_ATOMS: atom_id res chain seq x y z
N MET A 1 8.16 -9.44 -17.46
CA MET A 1 8.15 -9.27 -15.99
C MET A 1 8.70 -7.89 -15.68
N ARG A 2 8.06 -7.11 -14.80
CA ARG A 2 8.56 -5.80 -14.33
C ARG A 2 8.75 -5.87 -12.82
N LEU A 3 9.81 -5.26 -12.31
CA LEU A 3 10.12 -5.17 -10.89
C LEU A 3 10.24 -3.71 -10.51
N ASN A 4 9.37 -3.23 -9.63
CA ASN A 4 9.55 -1.93 -8.98
C ASN A 4 10.20 -2.18 -7.62
N ILE A 5 11.32 -1.51 -7.36
CA ILE A 5 12.03 -1.54 -6.08
C ILE A 5 11.77 -0.23 -5.37
N PHE A 6 11.19 -0.31 -4.18
CA PHE A 6 10.89 0.83 -3.34
C PHE A 6 11.88 0.85 -2.16
N PRO A 7 12.89 1.72 -2.21
CA PRO A 7 13.93 1.77 -1.19
C PRO A 7 13.35 2.18 0.16
N LYS A 8 14.01 1.73 1.22
CA LYS A 8 13.67 2.01 2.62
C LYS A 8 13.61 3.51 2.88
N HIS A 9 12.53 3.94 3.55
CA HIS A 9 12.38 5.29 4.11
C HIS A 9 11.95 5.19 5.58
N GLY A 10 12.56 5.99 6.46
CA GLY A 10 12.13 6.11 7.86
C GLY A 10 12.09 4.80 8.68
N GLY A 11 12.96 3.82 8.39
CA GLY A 11 13.00 2.55 9.14
C GLY A 11 12.09 1.43 8.61
N GLN A 12 11.29 1.68 7.57
CA GLN A 12 10.44 0.66 6.94
C GLN A 12 11.24 -0.29 6.02
N PRO A 13 10.84 -1.58 5.86
CA PRO A 13 11.54 -2.52 4.99
C PRO A 13 11.50 -2.07 3.52
N LEU A 14 12.46 -2.57 2.73
CA LEU A 14 12.44 -2.43 1.28
C LEU A 14 11.20 -3.14 0.74
N ARG A 15 10.50 -2.51 -0.19
CA ARG A 15 9.29 -3.06 -0.79
C ARG A 15 9.50 -3.39 -2.26
N LEU A 16 9.14 -4.60 -2.64
CA LEU A 16 9.19 -5.07 -4.02
C LEU A 16 7.79 -5.23 -4.56
N GLN A 17 7.55 -4.72 -5.76
CA GLN A 17 6.32 -4.96 -6.49
C GLN A 17 6.67 -5.63 -7.82
N ILE A 18 6.17 -6.84 -8.00
CA ILE A 18 6.49 -7.71 -9.13
C ILE A 18 5.28 -7.79 -10.06
N PHE A 19 5.50 -7.54 -11.34
CA PHE A 19 4.51 -7.65 -12.40
C PHE A 19 4.89 -8.87 -13.25
N ILE A 20 4.05 -9.89 -13.29
CA ILE A 20 4.24 -11.11 -14.09
C ILE A 20 3.06 -11.22 -15.05
N HIS A 21 3.32 -11.28 -16.36
CA HIS A 21 2.28 -11.32 -17.40
C HIS A 21 1.22 -10.21 -17.28
N GLY A 22 1.63 -8.99 -16.94
CA GLY A 22 0.72 -7.85 -16.74
C GLY A 22 -0.09 -7.89 -15.43
N GLN A 23 -0.06 -9.01 -14.71
CA GLN A 23 -0.62 -9.10 -13.37
C GLN A 23 0.39 -8.65 -12.33
N VAL A 24 -0.08 -7.96 -11.30
CA VAL A 24 0.80 -7.57 -10.21
C VAL A 24 0.59 -8.48 -9.03
N LYS A 25 1.71 -8.87 -8.45
CA LYS A 25 1.78 -9.71 -7.29
C LYS A 25 1.78 -8.84 -6.02
N PRO A 26 1.33 -9.39 -4.88
CA PRO A 26 1.36 -8.69 -3.61
C PRO A 26 2.71 -8.03 -3.36
N MET A 27 2.69 -6.84 -2.76
CA MET A 27 3.92 -6.14 -2.43
C MET A 27 4.67 -6.91 -1.34
N ILE A 28 5.91 -7.26 -1.62
CA ILE A 28 6.75 -8.09 -0.73
C ILE A 28 7.65 -7.16 0.08
N ASP A 29 7.53 -7.24 1.39
CA ASP A 29 8.50 -6.64 2.31
C ASP A 29 9.75 -7.51 2.34
N TYR A 30 10.90 -6.93 1.99
CA TYR A 30 12.18 -7.61 2.03
C TYR A 30 13.08 -6.94 3.07
N ALA A 31 13.42 -7.70 4.11
CA ALA A 31 14.27 -7.21 5.19
C ALA A 31 15.72 -7.11 4.72
N MET A 32 16.14 -5.90 4.36
CA MET A 32 17.48 -5.60 3.87
C MET A 32 17.94 -4.24 4.38
N ASP A 33 19.18 -4.15 4.87
CA ASP A 33 19.74 -2.88 5.32
C ASP A 33 19.98 -1.91 4.14
N ASP A 34 20.15 -0.62 4.44
CA ASP A 34 20.21 0.43 3.42
C ASP A 34 21.42 0.25 2.49
N LYS A 35 22.55 -0.25 3.02
CA LYS A 35 23.76 -0.49 2.23
C LYS A 35 23.55 -1.63 1.24
N LYS A 36 22.98 -2.75 1.72
CA LYS A 36 22.63 -3.90 0.89
C LYS A 36 21.59 -3.53 -0.16
N THR A 37 20.57 -2.77 0.21
CA THR A 37 19.54 -2.25 -0.71
C THR A 37 20.15 -1.46 -1.87
N ALA A 38 20.97 -0.47 -1.56
CA ALA A 38 21.63 0.35 -2.58
C ALA A 38 22.55 -0.47 -3.48
N TRP A 39 23.27 -1.44 -2.88
CA TRP A 39 24.10 -2.39 -3.62
C TRP A 39 23.29 -3.22 -4.62
N LEU A 40 22.17 -3.81 -4.20
CA LEU A 40 21.34 -4.66 -5.05
C LEU A 40 20.74 -3.89 -6.21
N VAL A 41 20.20 -2.69 -5.95
CA VAL A 41 19.66 -1.83 -7.00
C VAL A 41 20.75 -1.51 -8.03
N SER A 42 21.95 -1.15 -7.58
CA SER A 42 23.08 -0.84 -8.46
C SER A 42 23.52 -2.06 -9.28
N LYS A 43 23.60 -3.24 -8.64
CA LYS A 43 24.00 -4.48 -9.31
C LYS A 43 22.98 -4.97 -10.33
N LEU A 44 21.69 -4.86 -10.03
CA LEU A 44 20.63 -5.22 -10.96
C LEU A 44 20.60 -4.26 -12.16
N ALA A 45 20.79 -2.95 -11.93
CA ALA A 45 20.88 -1.97 -13.01
C ALA A 45 22.05 -2.29 -13.97
N GLU A 46 23.22 -2.63 -13.42
CA GLU A 46 24.40 -3.04 -14.19
C GLU A 46 24.14 -4.33 -15.00
N GLN A 47 23.64 -5.40 -14.35
CA GLN A 47 23.40 -6.69 -15.00
C GLN A 47 22.35 -6.63 -16.11
N LEU A 48 21.37 -5.76 -15.96
CA LEU A 48 20.29 -5.58 -16.93
C LEU A 48 20.60 -4.50 -17.98
N SER A 49 21.81 -3.90 -17.94
CA SER A 49 22.21 -2.80 -18.82
C SER A 49 21.17 -1.68 -18.87
N LEU A 50 20.59 -1.35 -17.71
CA LEU A 50 19.56 -0.32 -17.60
C LEU A 50 20.21 1.03 -17.36
N GLU A 51 19.90 2.00 -18.21
CA GLU A 51 20.16 3.40 -17.91
C GLU A 51 19.21 3.87 -16.80
N PRO A 52 19.70 4.47 -15.70
CA PRO A 52 18.84 5.02 -14.66
C PRO A 52 17.94 6.12 -15.23
N HIS A 53 16.68 5.80 -15.53
CA HIS A 53 15.69 6.80 -15.87
C HIS A 53 15.21 7.50 -14.59
N THR A 54 16.02 8.46 -14.10
CA THR A 54 15.73 9.28 -12.91
C THR A 54 14.36 9.96 -13.01
N SER A 55 13.98 10.39 -14.21
CA SER A 55 12.67 10.98 -14.54
C SER A 55 11.52 9.98 -14.36
N LEU A 56 11.74 8.69 -14.67
CA LEU A 56 10.76 7.63 -14.50
C LEU A 56 10.62 7.24 -13.02
N ASN A 57 11.71 7.26 -12.24
CA ASN A 57 11.68 7.02 -10.79
C ASN A 57 10.96 8.15 -10.01
N GLN A 58 11.13 9.41 -10.45
CA GLN A 58 10.32 10.53 -9.95
C GLN A 58 8.86 10.41 -10.40
N ALA A 59 8.61 10.06 -11.67
CA ALA A 59 7.26 9.88 -12.18
C ALA A 59 6.51 8.77 -11.45
N VAL A 60 7.10 7.57 -11.28
CA VAL A 60 6.51 6.40 -10.59
C VAL A 60 6.17 6.69 -9.12
N ASN A 61 7.02 7.44 -8.41
CA ASN A 61 6.74 7.85 -7.03
C ASN A 61 5.78 9.05 -6.91
N ALA A 62 5.48 9.75 -8.01
CA ALA A 62 4.57 10.89 -8.07
C ALA A 62 3.16 10.56 -8.60
N ARG A 63 2.87 9.31 -9.03
CA ARG A 63 1.65 8.99 -9.81
C ARG A 63 0.34 8.97 -9.03
N TYR A 64 0.38 8.68 -7.74
CA TYR A 64 -0.82 8.67 -6.90
C TYR A 64 -0.58 9.54 -5.68
N LYS A 65 -1.47 10.53 -5.46
CA LYS A 65 -1.48 11.22 -4.17
C LYS A 65 -1.94 10.21 -3.14
N ASP A 66 -1.21 10.09 -2.04
CA ASP A 66 -1.61 9.18 -0.96
C ASP A 66 -3.01 9.47 -0.42
N ALA A 67 -3.50 10.70 -0.57
CA ALA A 67 -4.90 11.05 -0.29
C ALA A 67 -5.89 10.30 -1.20
N ASP A 68 -5.60 10.15 -2.48
CA ASP A 68 -6.44 9.41 -3.43
C ASP A 68 -6.39 7.90 -3.12
N VAL A 69 -5.19 7.38 -2.82
CA VAL A 69 -5.00 5.98 -2.40
C VAL A 69 -5.77 5.72 -1.11
N PHE A 70 -5.68 6.62 -0.14
CA PHE A 70 -6.37 6.52 1.14
C PHE A 70 -7.89 6.53 0.98
N ALA A 71 -8.42 7.43 0.14
CA ALA A 71 -9.84 7.46 -0.17
C ALA A 71 -10.29 6.13 -0.81
N GLN A 72 -9.51 5.61 -1.75
CA GLN A 72 -9.82 4.34 -2.40
C GLN A 72 -9.75 3.13 -1.45
N ILE A 73 -8.80 3.13 -0.50
CA ILE A 73 -8.75 2.12 0.57
C ILE A 73 -10.04 2.15 1.39
N LYS A 74 -10.51 3.35 1.80
CA LYS A 74 -11.78 3.47 2.52
C LYS A 74 -12.92 2.86 1.72
N GLU A 75 -13.03 3.16 0.42
CA GLU A 75 -14.10 2.60 -0.42
C GLU A 75 -14.05 1.07 -0.52
N PHE A 76 -12.88 0.47 -0.76
CA PHE A 76 -12.79 -0.99 -0.86
C PHE A 76 -13.03 -1.70 0.47
N VAL A 77 -12.56 -1.13 1.58
CA VAL A 77 -12.88 -1.67 2.91
C VAL A 77 -14.37 -1.52 3.22
N ALA A 78 -14.98 -0.41 2.85
CA ALA A 78 -16.41 -0.19 3.04
C ALA A 78 -17.24 -1.25 2.29
N GLN A 79 -16.89 -1.54 1.03
CA GLN A 79 -17.54 -2.56 0.21
C GLN A 79 -17.39 -3.97 0.80
N GLU A 80 -16.16 -4.35 1.18
CA GLU A 80 -15.90 -5.71 1.71
C GLU A 80 -16.60 -5.97 3.06
N PHE A 81 -16.91 -4.91 3.82
CA PHE A 81 -17.56 -5.02 5.12
C PHE A 81 -19.02 -4.55 5.13
N ASP A 82 -19.60 -4.23 3.98
CA ASP A 82 -20.96 -3.70 3.82
C ASP A 82 -21.25 -2.47 4.71
N LEU A 83 -20.35 -1.49 4.62
CA LEU A 83 -20.42 -0.22 5.35
C LEU A 83 -20.41 0.97 4.38
N GLY A 84 -20.80 2.15 4.87
CA GLY A 84 -20.50 3.41 4.19
C GLY A 84 -19.11 3.92 4.56
N SER A 85 -18.33 4.44 3.60
CA SER A 85 -16.94 4.87 3.84
C SER A 85 -16.80 6.00 4.88
N ASP A 86 -17.83 6.81 5.08
CA ASP A 86 -17.88 7.85 6.12
C ASP A 86 -17.89 7.30 7.56
N CYS A 87 -18.27 6.03 7.74
CA CYS A 87 -18.37 5.41 9.06
C CYS A 87 -17.01 5.29 9.78
N PHE A 88 -15.90 5.32 9.04
CA PHE A 88 -14.56 5.16 9.59
C PHE A 88 -14.10 6.36 10.42
N ASN A 89 -14.63 7.55 10.15
CA ASN A 89 -14.37 8.76 10.95
C ASN A 89 -15.30 8.83 12.17
N GLY A 90 -16.47 8.19 12.11
CA GLY A 90 -17.45 8.17 13.19
C GLY A 90 -16.95 7.55 14.50
N ARG A 91 -17.58 7.90 15.64
CA ARG A 91 -17.15 7.48 16.99
C ARG A 91 -17.51 6.04 17.38
N LYS A 92 -18.36 5.35 16.60
CA LYS A 92 -18.86 3.98 16.91
C LYS A 92 -17.70 2.99 17.09
N ARG A 93 -17.73 2.23 18.20
CA ARG A 93 -16.66 1.30 18.63
C ARG A 93 -17.04 -0.18 18.60
N THR A 94 -18.25 -0.49 18.16
CA THR A 94 -18.71 -1.87 17.96
C THR A 94 -17.83 -2.56 16.91
N SER A 95 -17.65 -3.88 17.05
CA SER A 95 -16.67 -4.65 16.25
C SER A 95 -16.95 -4.61 14.75
N ASP A 96 -18.23 -4.53 14.37
CA ASP A 96 -18.73 -4.31 13.00
C ASP A 96 -18.12 -3.08 12.32
N VAL A 97 -17.80 -2.02 13.06
CA VAL A 97 -17.17 -0.79 12.52
C VAL A 97 -15.71 -0.62 12.97
N ALA A 98 -15.36 -1.08 14.16
CA ALA A 98 -13.99 -0.99 14.67
C ALA A 98 -13.02 -1.86 13.88
N THR A 99 -13.41 -3.09 13.54
CA THR A 99 -12.54 -4.01 12.79
C THR A 99 -12.23 -3.48 11.39
N PRO A 100 -13.21 -3.04 10.59
CA PRO A 100 -12.92 -2.49 9.26
C PRO A 100 -12.12 -1.18 9.33
N ARG A 101 -12.37 -0.34 10.35
CA ARG A 101 -11.54 0.84 10.57
C ARG A 101 -10.08 0.49 10.84
N HIS A 102 -9.80 -0.55 11.62
CA HIS A 102 -8.42 -1.02 11.82
C HIS A 102 -7.82 -1.54 10.51
N VAL A 103 -8.61 -2.18 9.64
CA VAL A 103 -8.16 -2.58 8.29
C VAL A 103 -7.76 -1.36 7.46
N VAL A 104 -8.54 -0.27 7.47
CA VAL A 104 -8.14 0.99 6.83
C VAL A 104 -6.80 1.50 7.37
N MET A 105 -6.59 1.47 8.70
CA MET A 105 -5.33 1.89 9.31
C MET A 105 -4.14 1.06 8.82
N TYR A 106 -4.31 -0.27 8.80
CA TYR A 106 -3.29 -1.21 8.33
C TYR A 106 -2.94 -1.00 6.86
N LEU A 107 -3.94 -0.90 5.99
CA LEU A 107 -3.73 -0.71 4.56
C LEU A 107 -3.15 0.68 4.24
N ALA A 108 -3.55 1.72 4.98
CA ALA A 108 -2.98 3.05 4.81
C ALA A 108 -1.49 3.08 5.18
N ASP A 109 -1.09 2.46 6.30
CA ASP A 109 0.34 2.33 6.68
C ASP A 109 1.14 1.56 5.61
N LYS A 110 0.50 0.53 5.03
CA LYS A 110 1.12 -0.29 3.98
C LYS A 110 1.21 0.42 2.63
N HIS A 111 0.23 1.23 2.21
CA HIS A 111 0.17 1.73 0.83
C HIS A 111 0.34 3.25 0.67
N CYS A 112 0.11 4.05 1.70
CA CYS A 112 0.25 5.51 1.68
C CYS A 112 1.61 5.94 2.28
N ARG A 113 2.67 5.99 1.48
CA ARG A 113 4.06 6.10 1.97
C ARG A 113 4.43 7.45 2.58
N SER A 114 3.88 8.53 2.07
CA SER A 114 4.03 9.88 2.61
C SER A 114 3.16 10.12 3.84
N PHE A 115 2.22 9.22 4.15
CA PHE A 115 1.40 9.34 5.35
C PHE A 115 2.15 8.76 6.55
N SER A 116 2.48 9.63 7.51
CA SER A 116 2.87 9.17 8.84
C SER A 116 1.67 8.61 9.61
N VAL A 117 1.92 7.82 10.65
CA VAL A 117 0.88 7.36 11.60
C VAL A 117 0.02 8.52 12.11
N SER A 118 0.63 9.68 12.36
CA SER A 118 -0.10 10.90 12.75
C SER A 118 -0.97 11.47 11.62
N GLN A 119 -0.51 11.40 10.37
CA GLN A 119 -1.29 11.79 9.20
C GLN A 119 -2.51 10.87 9.02
N ILE A 120 -2.32 9.54 9.13
CA ILE A 120 -3.42 8.55 9.09
C ILE A 120 -4.42 8.84 10.22
N GLY A 121 -3.91 9.14 11.43
CA GLY A 121 -4.71 9.59 12.57
C GLY A 121 -5.60 10.78 12.25
N ARG A 122 -5.03 11.84 11.66
CA ARG A 122 -5.80 13.01 11.23
C ARG A 122 -6.89 12.65 10.21
N MET A 123 -6.57 11.81 9.22
CA MET A 123 -7.53 11.39 8.19
C MET A 123 -8.73 10.59 8.74
N LEU A 124 -8.55 9.88 9.86
CA LEU A 124 -9.59 9.08 10.53
C LEU A 124 -10.17 9.73 11.80
N GLU A 125 -9.72 10.94 12.15
CA GLU A 125 -10.04 11.62 13.42
C GLU A 125 -9.70 10.77 14.66
N ARG A 126 -8.51 10.15 14.65
CA ARG A 126 -7.98 9.29 15.72
C ARG A 126 -6.60 9.71 16.18
N ASP A 127 -6.33 9.43 17.45
CA ASP A 127 -4.98 9.60 17.98
C ASP A 127 -4.01 8.59 17.35
N HIS A 128 -2.76 9.01 17.14
CA HIS A 128 -1.70 8.18 16.56
C HIS A 128 -1.49 6.86 17.32
N THR A 129 -1.68 6.82 18.65
CA THR A 129 -1.61 5.57 19.43
C THR A 129 -2.73 4.59 19.06
N THR A 130 -3.91 5.11 18.71
CA THR A 130 -5.03 4.29 18.22
C THR A 130 -4.70 3.67 16.86
N ILE A 131 -4.01 4.41 15.99
CA ILE A 131 -3.54 3.90 14.69
C ILE A 131 -2.56 2.75 14.89
N ILE A 132 -1.58 2.92 15.77
CA ILE A 132 -0.59 1.87 16.10
C ILE A 132 -1.29 0.61 16.62
N TYR A 133 -2.24 0.78 17.54
CA TYR A 133 -3.01 -0.34 18.08
C TYR A 133 -3.83 -1.05 17.00
N GLY A 134 -4.52 -0.30 16.12
CA GLY A 134 -5.31 -0.87 15.03
C GLY A 134 -4.46 -1.67 14.03
N ILE A 135 -3.30 -1.13 13.63
CA ILE A 135 -2.34 -1.83 12.76
C ILE A 135 -1.90 -3.15 13.40
N LYS A 136 -1.55 -3.12 14.69
CA LYS A 136 -1.15 -4.33 15.42
C LYS A 136 -2.29 -5.34 15.50
N ALA A 137 -3.51 -4.91 15.83
CA ALA A 137 -4.67 -5.77 15.93
C ALA A 137 -4.97 -6.50 14.61
N VAL A 138 -4.80 -5.84 13.46
CA VAL A 138 -4.95 -6.49 12.14
C VAL A 138 -3.85 -7.51 11.90
N LYS A 139 -2.58 -7.17 12.18
CA LYS A 139 -1.45 -8.10 12.05
C LYS A 139 -1.65 -9.37 12.88
N ASP A 140 -2.06 -9.21 14.13
CA ASP A 140 -2.32 -10.34 15.03
C ASP A 140 -3.52 -11.17 14.54
N LYS A 141 -4.58 -10.52 14.04
CA LYS A 141 -5.79 -11.20 13.55
C LYS A 141 -5.54 -12.03 12.28
N ILE A 142 -4.72 -11.54 11.34
CA ILE A 142 -4.34 -12.29 10.12
C ILE A 142 -3.68 -13.63 10.48
N LEU A 143 -2.87 -13.66 11.55
CA LEU A 143 -2.19 -14.89 11.99
C LEU A 143 -3.13 -15.91 12.64
N GLN A 144 -4.28 -15.46 13.15
CA GLN A 144 -5.21 -16.27 13.93
C GLN A 144 -6.44 -16.71 13.12
N ASP A 145 -6.77 -15.99 12.06
CA ASP A 145 -8.03 -16.12 11.32
C ASP A 145 -7.74 -16.04 9.81
N SER A 146 -7.64 -17.21 9.17
CA SER A 146 -7.33 -17.30 7.74
C SER A 146 -8.41 -16.67 6.87
N ALA A 147 -9.68 -16.81 7.24
CA ALA A 147 -10.80 -16.20 6.52
C ALA A 147 -10.72 -14.67 6.55
N PHE A 148 -10.27 -14.09 7.67
CA PHE A 148 -9.99 -12.65 7.72
C PHE A 148 -8.80 -12.26 6.82
N GLY A 149 -7.76 -13.10 6.76
CA GLY A 149 -6.63 -12.92 5.83
C GLY A 149 -7.07 -12.90 4.36
N GLU A 150 -7.92 -13.85 3.95
CA GLU A 150 -8.46 -13.92 2.58
C GLU A 150 -9.25 -12.66 2.21
N ARG A 151 -10.10 -12.16 3.12
CA ARG A 151 -10.83 -10.90 2.89
C ARG A 151 -9.91 -9.70 2.72
N LEU A 152 -8.81 -9.66 3.47
CA LEU A 152 -7.82 -8.60 3.33
C LEU A 152 -7.09 -8.68 1.98
N GLU A 153 -6.77 -9.88 1.52
CA GLU A 153 -6.15 -10.12 0.21
C GLU A 153 -7.06 -9.61 -0.93
N ILE A 154 -8.37 -9.88 -0.87
CA ILE A 154 -9.35 -9.35 -1.83
C ILE A 154 -9.30 -7.81 -1.91
N ILE A 155 -9.23 -7.13 -0.76
CA ILE A 155 -9.14 -5.67 -0.71
C ILE A 155 -7.83 -5.19 -1.36
N GLU A 156 -6.72 -5.87 -1.07
CA GLU A 156 -5.41 -5.53 -1.65
C GLU A 156 -5.37 -5.77 -3.16
N GLU A 157 -5.97 -6.86 -3.66
CA GLU A 157 -6.10 -7.15 -5.09
C GLU A 157 -6.95 -6.10 -5.82
N ASN A 158 -8.04 -5.65 -5.20
CA ASN A 158 -8.89 -4.59 -5.72
C ASN A 158 -8.14 -3.25 -5.79
N LEU A 159 -7.42 -2.90 -4.72
CA LEU A 159 -6.56 -1.73 -4.69
C LEU A 159 -5.49 -1.80 -5.78
N HIS A 160 -4.88 -2.96 -5.93
CA HIS A 160 -3.87 -3.19 -6.95
C HIS A 160 -4.42 -3.04 -8.37
N SER A 161 -5.56 -3.68 -8.64
CA SER A 161 -6.24 -3.62 -9.93
C SER A 161 -6.64 -2.18 -10.27
N TRP A 162 -7.10 -1.41 -9.28
CA TRP A 162 -7.39 0.02 -9.43
C TRP A 162 -6.15 0.83 -9.81
N MET A 163 -5.01 0.59 -9.15
CA MET A 163 -3.74 1.24 -9.48
C MET A 163 -3.26 0.88 -10.89
N LEU A 164 -3.46 -0.36 -11.34
CA LEU A 164 -3.04 -0.80 -12.68
C LEU A 164 -3.87 -0.20 -13.80
N ARG A 165 -5.20 -0.17 -13.65
CA ARG A 165 -6.09 0.43 -14.66
C ARG A 165 -5.71 1.89 -14.93
N ARG A 166 -5.35 2.63 -13.88
CA ARG A 166 -4.89 4.02 -14.01
C ARG A 166 -3.51 4.15 -14.65
N GLU A 167 -2.65 3.13 -14.58
CA GLU A 167 -1.35 3.11 -15.26
C GLU A 167 -1.48 2.80 -16.76
N SER A 168 -2.40 1.92 -17.17
CA SER A 168 -2.60 1.58 -18.59
C SER A 168 -3.00 2.79 -19.45
N VAL A 169 -3.91 3.64 -18.94
CA VAL A 169 -4.33 4.91 -19.57
C VAL A 169 -3.16 5.91 -19.69
N PHE A 170 -2.13 5.78 -18.84
CA PHE A 170 -0.96 6.64 -18.89
C PHE A 170 0.05 6.16 -19.94
N LEU A 171 0.30 4.84 -20.05
CA LEU A 171 1.25 4.30 -21.02
C LEU A 171 0.79 4.52 -22.47
N GLU A 172 -0.51 4.41 -22.74
CA GLU A 172 -1.10 4.72 -24.06
C GLU A 172 -0.88 6.18 -24.49
N LYS A 173 -0.61 7.12 -23.56
CA LYS A 173 -0.37 8.53 -23.87
C LYS A 173 1.09 8.87 -24.21
N TYR A 174 2.01 7.92 -24.07
CA TYR A 174 3.45 8.13 -24.26
C TYR A 174 4.08 7.11 -25.22
N ASP A 175 3.27 6.26 -25.86
CA ASP A 175 3.66 5.39 -26.96
C ASP A 175 3.49 6.06 -28.36
N ASP A 176 3.17 7.36 -28.40
CA ASP A 176 3.13 8.22 -29.60
C ASP A 176 4.32 9.20 -29.67
#